data_AF-A0A948G295-F1
#
_entry.id   AF-A0A948G295-F1
#
_cell.length_a   1.000
_cell.length_b   1.000
_cell.length_c   1.000
_cell.angle_alpha   90.00
_cell.angle_beta   90.00
_cell.angle_gamma   90.00
#
_symmetry.space_group_name_H-M   'P 1'
#
loop_
_entity.id
_entity.type
_entity.pdbx_description
1 polymer ?
#
loop_
_entity_poly.entity_id
_entity_poly.type
_entity_poly.pdbx_seq_one_letter_code
_entity_poly.pdbx_strand_id
1 'polypeptide(L)'
;MKKRFLSLCLAIIISLFFTVSPAWAVFEHYVTNLPQPAVINSSTFSIQQELNQVIQEMIAAGHMKLTTYYIGLGGDPMIFYATPTETIYTLSAAYPYVDSALQPGLKAYIKNELTFNPLTNGYYEKWCCKLSDWSGAKREYYQPDLEKTINFYPGIPVNPAVIYSLWLYAYNTNDWSYVSGNYNSIKNIYSNISTVDSYPKLAGVIGFARIAQHQGNDSDFNSALNKAEQGFNSGQDFKQFLTTAAVNYPDGVHEYSTPIFMFNRNPVAFHFNRDLGGFLHDYSLSQALEYANQILKDVPLAWLTGAGLTHGENAYTAPEIPWTFFMIRASIARDSVEQLKKYLDRPDRQGDLFYIQKLVATIEAEPGQTYSPGDVNHSGAVDAQDILSILHNFGQSFAAGYYDSEGEFDNQINGLDFAWVFKEW
;
A
#
# COMPACT_ATOMS: atom_id res chain seq x y z
N MET A 1 -33.09 9.79 -48.79
CA MET A 1 -31.63 9.75 -49.07
C MET A 1 -30.85 10.86 -48.35
N LYS A 2 -31.22 12.15 -48.47
CA LYS A 2 -30.47 13.27 -47.86
C LYS A 2 -30.29 13.23 -46.32
N LYS A 3 -31.30 12.81 -45.53
CA LYS A 3 -31.19 12.71 -44.06
C LYS A 3 -30.21 11.61 -43.57
N ARG A 4 -30.10 10.50 -44.32
CA ARG A 4 -29.15 9.41 -44.00
C ARG A 4 -27.72 9.80 -44.33
N PHE A 5 -27.50 10.62 -45.36
CA PHE A 5 -26.18 11.12 -45.72
C PHE A 5 -25.66 12.15 -44.69
N LEU A 6 -26.53 13.03 -44.17
CA LEU A 6 -26.15 14.00 -43.15
C LEU A 6 -25.77 13.33 -41.81
N SER A 7 -26.48 12.26 -41.43
CA SER A 7 -26.18 11.49 -40.21
C SER A 7 -24.86 10.73 -40.32
N LEU A 8 -24.55 10.20 -41.50
CA LEU A 8 -23.27 9.52 -41.76
C LEU A 8 -22.09 10.50 -41.80
N CYS A 9 -22.26 11.69 -42.38
CA CYS A 9 -21.24 12.74 -42.37
C CYS A 9 -21.00 13.29 -40.97
N LEU A 10 -22.04 13.44 -40.13
CA LEU A 10 -21.88 13.89 -38.75
C LEU A 10 -21.13 12.83 -37.92
N ALA A 11 -21.45 11.55 -38.09
CA ALA A 11 -20.72 10.45 -37.44
C ALA A 11 -19.25 10.39 -37.87
N ILE A 12 -18.94 10.57 -39.16
CA ILE A 12 -17.56 10.57 -39.69
C ILE A 12 -16.78 11.80 -39.21
N ILE A 13 -17.41 12.98 -39.15
CA ILE A 13 -16.78 14.21 -38.62
C ILE A 13 -16.50 14.05 -37.12
N ILE A 14 -17.44 13.49 -36.36
CA ILE A 14 -17.22 13.19 -34.94
C ILE A 14 -16.07 12.18 -34.77
N SER A 15 -15.96 11.17 -35.64
CA SER A 15 -14.87 10.18 -35.63
C SER A 15 -13.49 10.75 -35.97
N LEU A 16 -13.42 11.82 -36.78
CA LEU A 16 -12.17 12.44 -37.24
C LEU A 16 -11.59 13.49 -36.27
N PHE A 17 -12.37 13.94 -35.28
CA PHE A 17 -11.92 14.86 -34.23
C PHE A 17 -11.60 14.18 -32.90
N PHE A 18 -11.86 12.88 -32.76
CA PHE A 18 -11.23 12.09 -31.72
C PHE A 18 -9.79 11.81 -32.15
N THR A 19 -8.89 12.77 -31.89
CA THR A 19 -7.49 12.43 -31.67
C THR A 19 -7.51 11.28 -30.67
N VAL A 20 -7.07 10.09 -31.09
CA VAL A 20 -6.90 8.95 -30.19
C VAL A 20 -6.06 9.50 -29.05
N SER A 21 -6.70 9.74 -27.90
CA SER A 21 -5.95 10.17 -26.72
C SER A 21 -4.82 9.16 -26.58
N PRO A 22 -3.57 9.61 -26.47
CA PRO A 22 -2.46 8.69 -26.28
C PRO A 22 -2.88 7.70 -25.18
N ALA A 23 -2.75 6.40 -25.43
CA ALA A 23 -3.13 5.29 -24.52
C ALA A 23 -2.46 5.35 -23.12
N TRP A 24 -1.75 6.44 -22.83
CA TRP A 24 -0.99 6.78 -21.64
C TRP A 24 -1.90 7.22 -20.49
N ALA A 25 -3.18 7.51 -20.74
CA ALA A 25 -4.13 7.98 -19.72
C ALA A 25 -4.66 6.87 -18.79
N VAL A 26 -4.43 5.59 -19.08
CA VAL A 26 -5.12 4.48 -18.40
C VAL A 26 -4.71 4.32 -16.94
N PHE A 27 -3.47 4.63 -16.58
CA PHE A 27 -2.97 4.47 -15.20
C PHE A 27 -2.67 5.80 -14.51
N GLU A 28 -2.88 6.92 -15.19
CA GLU A 28 -2.59 8.24 -14.64
C GLU A 28 -3.36 8.47 -13.35
N HIS A 29 -4.60 7.99 -13.25
CA HIS A 29 -5.43 8.15 -12.05
C HIS A 29 -4.83 7.49 -10.81
N TYR A 30 -4.13 6.34 -10.89
CA TYR A 30 -3.46 5.77 -9.72
C TYR A 30 -2.26 6.61 -9.24
N VAL A 31 -1.76 7.53 -10.08
CA VAL A 31 -0.69 8.46 -9.73
C VAL A 31 -1.26 9.79 -9.25
N THR A 32 -2.25 10.32 -9.95
CA THR A 32 -2.75 11.69 -9.75
C THR A 32 -3.94 11.77 -8.80
N ASN A 33 -4.78 10.75 -8.70
CA ASN A 33 -5.86 10.73 -7.72
C ASN A 33 -5.25 10.51 -6.35
N LEU A 34 -5.40 11.52 -5.49
CA LEU A 34 -4.88 11.46 -4.14
C LEU A 34 -5.89 10.73 -3.26
N PRO A 35 -5.49 9.66 -2.56
CA PRO A 35 -6.39 8.94 -1.67
C PRO A 35 -6.97 9.89 -0.62
N GLN A 36 -8.29 10.04 -0.61
CA GLN A 36 -8.99 10.83 0.40
C GLN A 36 -9.20 9.98 1.65
N PRO A 37 -8.93 10.52 2.86
CA PRO A 37 -9.23 9.79 4.08
C PRO A 37 -10.70 9.41 4.18
N ALA A 38 -10.98 8.16 4.56
CA ALA A 38 -12.33 7.74 4.89
C ALA A 38 -12.90 8.58 6.06
N VAL A 39 -14.20 8.86 6.02
CA VAL A 39 -14.90 9.54 7.11
C VAL A 39 -15.13 8.54 8.23
N ILE A 40 -14.78 8.88 9.46
CA ILE A 40 -15.11 8.02 10.61
C ILE A 40 -16.62 8.02 10.85
N ASN A 41 -17.23 6.84 10.82
CA ASN A 41 -18.66 6.65 11.12
C ASN A 41 -18.88 5.66 12.27
N SER A 42 -20.16 5.34 12.57
CA SER A 42 -20.51 4.44 13.68
C SER A 42 -19.92 3.03 13.57
N SER A 43 -19.68 2.53 12.36
CA SER A 43 -19.10 1.19 12.11
C SER A 43 -17.60 1.14 12.38
N THR A 44 -16.90 2.26 12.18
CA THR A 44 -15.43 2.39 12.29
C THR A 44 -14.99 3.09 13.57
N PHE A 45 -15.90 3.75 14.30
CA PHE A 45 -15.58 4.51 15.51
C PHE A 45 -14.83 3.68 16.57
N SER A 46 -15.24 2.43 16.83
CA SER A 46 -14.54 1.59 17.80
C SER A 46 -13.10 1.26 17.37
N ILE A 47 -12.87 1.12 16.07
CA ILE A 47 -11.55 0.86 15.48
C ILE A 47 -10.67 2.11 15.58
N GLN A 48 -11.27 3.29 15.36
CA GLN A 48 -10.60 4.57 15.54
C GLN A 48 -10.14 4.78 17.00
N GLN A 49 -10.98 4.42 17.98
CA GLN A 49 -10.62 4.53 19.40
C GLN A 49 -9.45 3.62 19.75
N GLU A 50 -9.43 2.39 19.21
CA GLU A 50 -8.29 1.48 19.35
C GLU A 50 -7.03 2.01 18.68
N LEU A 51 -7.15 2.59 17.47
CA LEU A 51 -6.06 3.27 16.79
C LEU A 51 -5.49 4.42 17.64
N ASN A 52 -6.35 5.26 18.19
CA ASN A 52 -5.95 6.35 19.09
C ASN A 52 -5.16 5.82 20.30
N GLN A 53 -5.62 4.73 20.91
CA GLN A 53 -4.95 4.13 22.06
C GLN A 53 -3.55 3.63 21.70
N VAL A 54 -3.41 2.80 20.66
CA VAL A 54 -2.09 2.24 20.30
C VAL A 54 -1.09 3.32 19.85
N ILE A 55 -1.58 4.38 19.21
CA ILE A 55 -0.75 5.54 18.82
C ILE A 55 -0.33 6.34 20.05
N GLN A 56 -1.22 6.58 21.01
CA GLN A 56 -0.89 7.26 22.26
C GLN A 56 0.17 6.49 23.06
N GLU A 57 0.03 5.17 23.15
CA GLU A 57 1.01 4.29 23.81
C GLU A 57 2.38 4.35 23.14
N MET A 58 2.43 4.40 21.81
CA MET A 58 3.68 4.54 21.05
C MET A 58 4.32 5.92 21.24
N ILE A 59 3.52 7.01 21.19
CA ILE A 59 4.01 8.37 21.44
C ILE A 59 4.58 8.49 22.85
N ALA A 60 3.89 7.94 23.86
CA ALA A 60 4.32 7.98 25.25
C ALA A 60 5.62 7.20 25.49
N ALA A 61 5.86 6.14 24.73
CA ALA A 61 7.10 5.35 24.81
C ALA A 61 8.32 6.06 24.19
N GLY A 62 8.08 6.98 23.25
CA GLY A 62 9.14 7.59 22.45
C GLY A 62 9.65 6.66 21.35
N HIS A 63 10.85 6.92 20.82
CA HIS A 63 11.44 6.12 19.76
C HIS A 63 11.45 4.63 20.14
N MET A 64 10.89 3.77 19.29
CA MET A 64 10.79 2.34 19.53
C MET A 64 11.98 1.59 18.89
N LYS A 65 12.55 0.63 19.62
CA LYS A 65 13.58 -0.30 19.11
C LYS A 65 13.07 -1.10 17.92
N LEU A 66 13.97 -1.72 17.15
CA LEU A 66 13.59 -2.81 16.24
C LEU A 66 12.97 -3.96 17.05
N THR A 67 12.26 -4.86 16.39
CA THR A 67 11.63 -5.98 17.08
C THR A 67 12.14 -7.34 16.64
N THR A 68 12.25 -8.27 17.59
CA THR A 68 12.72 -9.64 17.37
C THR A 68 11.57 -10.65 17.39
N TYR A 69 11.64 -11.62 16.49
CA TYR A 69 10.80 -12.81 16.44
C TYR A 69 11.69 -14.05 16.39
N TYR A 70 11.72 -14.81 17.48
CA TYR A 70 12.50 -16.04 17.56
C TYR A 70 11.76 -17.18 16.86
N ILE A 71 11.91 -17.34 15.54
CA ILE A 71 11.21 -18.41 14.82
C ILE A 71 11.97 -19.72 15.02
N GLY A 72 11.31 -20.67 15.67
CA GLY A 72 11.75 -22.05 15.84
C GLY A 72 12.78 -22.35 16.93
N LEU A 73 13.39 -23.54 16.88
CA LEU A 73 14.26 -24.09 17.93
C LEU A 73 15.68 -23.47 17.88
N GLY A 74 15.85 -22.32 18.54
CA GLY A 74 17.18 -21.76 18.85
C GLY A 74 17.89 -21.02 17.71
N GLY A 75 17.15 -20.67 16.64
CA GLY A 75 17.66 -19.86 15.53
C GLY A 75 17.92 -18.39 15.88
N ASP A 76 18.59 -17.69 14.97
CA ASP A 76 18.66 -16.23 15.02
C ASP A 76 17.26 -15.63 14.87
N PRO A 77 16.90 -14.61 15.68
CA PRO A 77 15.58 -14.01 15.56
C PRO A 77 15.45 -13.31 14.21
N MET A 78 14.26 -13.39 13.62
CA MET A 78 13.86 -12.51 12.53
C MET A 78 13.61 -11.11 13.08
N ILE A 79 14.09 -10.11 12.36
CA ILE A 79 14.01 -8.72 12.78
C ILE A 79 13.02 -7.97 11.91
N PHE A 80 12.09 -7.26 12.53
CA PHE A 80 11.08 -6.44 11.85
C PHE A 80 11.16 -4.99 12.31
N TYR A 81 10.54 -4.10 11.53
CA TYR A 81 10.51 -2.65 11.76
C TYR A 81 11.92 -2.05 11.81
N ALA A 82 12.77 -2.62 10.95
CA ALA A 82 14.18 -2.31 10.91
C ALA A 82 14.47 -1.10 10.02
N THR A 83 13.45 -0.46 9.45
CA THR A 83 13.61 0.77 8.69
C THR A 83 12.75 1.88 9.26
N PRO A 84 13.27 3.13 9.35
CA PRO A 84 12.44 4.28 9.69
C PRO A 84 11.27 4.46 8.72
N THR A 85 11.44 4.03 7.47
CA THR A 85 10.41 4.00 6.43
C THR A 85 9.11 3.32 6.88
N GLU A 86 9.19 2.16 7.52
CA GLU A 86 8.00 1.42 7.99
C GLU A 86 7.23 2.23 9.04
N THR A 87 7.94 2.82 10.01
CA THR A 87 7.34 3.69 11.03
C THR A 87 6.73 4.94 10.41
N ILE A 88 7.48 5.64 9.56
CA ILE A 88 7.02 6.88 8.90
C ILE A 88 5.78 6.60 8.06
N TYR A 89 5.79 5.55 7.25
CA TYR A 89 4.64 5.14 6.44
C TYR A 89 3.42 4.87 7.32
N THR A 90 3.56 3.96 8.28
CA THR A 90 2.47 3.50 9.15
C THR A 90 1.79 4.66 9.86
N LEU A 91 2.60 5.52 10.49
CA LEU A 91 2.08 6.64 11.27
C LEU A 91 1.53 7.76 10.39
N SER A 92 2.09 7.96 9.19
CA SER A 92 1.54 8.91 8.22
C SER A 92 0.20 8.43 7.65
N ALA A 93 0.04 7.13 7.42
CA ALA A 93 -1.22 6.53 7.01
C ALA A 93 -2.29 6.62 8.11
N ALA A 94 -1.90 6.48 9.39
CA ALA A 94 -2.79 6.62 10.54
C ALA A 94 -3.18 8.07 10.85
N TYR A 95 -2.34 9.04 10.51
CA TYR A 95 -2.51 10.46 10.86
C TYR A 95 -3.91 11.06 10.60
N PRO A 96 -4.54 10.88 9.43
CA PRO A 96 -5.85 11.49 9.19
C PRO A 96 -6.98 10.83 10.00
N TYR A 97 -6.76 9.62 10.55
CA TYR A 97 -7.77 8.84 11.26
C TYR A 97 -7.71 8.99 12.77
N VAL A 98 -6.60 9.47 13.34
CA VAL A 98 -6.54 9.74 14.78
C VAL A 98 -7.33 11.01 15.15
N ASP A 99 -7.73 11.10 16.41
CA ASP A 99 -8.42 12.28 16.93
C ASP A 99 -7.61 13.56 16.67
N SER A 100 -8.31 14.65 16.35
CA SER A 100 -7.68 15.96 16.09
C SER A 100 -6.81 16.45 17.26
N ALA A 101 -7.11 16.06 18.49
CA ALA A 101 -6.29 16.35 19.67
C ALA A 101 -4.97 15.56 19.71
N LEU A 102 -4.92 14.37 19.10
CA LEU A 102 -3.74 13.51 19.03
C LEU A 102 -2.82 13.85 17.85
N GLN A 103 -3.38 14.40 16.76
CA GLN A 103 -2.64 14.74 15.53
C GLN A 103 -1.37 15.57 15.78
N PRO A 104 -1.36 16.66 16.59
CA PRO A 104 -0.13 17.43 16.84
C PRO A 104 0.98 16.59 17.47
N GLY A 105 0.64 15.71 18.42
CA GLY A 105 1.59 14.80 19.07
C GLY A 105 2.13 13.76 18.10
N LEU A 106 1.27 13.16 17.28
CA LEU A 106 1.67 12.20 16.24
C LEU A 106 2.57 12.85 15.18
N LYS A 107 2.25 14.05 14.70
CA LYS A 107 3.10 14.80 13.75
C LYS A 107 4.48 15.06 14.33
N ALA A 108 4.55 15.51 15.59
CA ALA A 108 5.83 15.74 16.27
C ALA A 108 6.63 14.44 16.42
N TYR A 109 5.96 13.33 16.73
CA TYR A 109 6.58 12.01 16.81
C TYR A 109 7.17 11.59 15.46
N ILE A 110 6.40 11.64 14.36
CA ILE A 110 6.90 11.28 13.01
C ILE A 110 8.08 12.17 12.60
N LYS A 111 8.01 13.47 12.92
CA LYS A 111 9.10 14.41 12.64
C LYS A 111 10.38 14.06 13.39
N ASN A 112 10.28 13.54 14.62
CA ASN A 112 11.44 13.04 15.36
C ASN A 112 11.98 11.76 14.74
N GLU A 113 11.12 10.85 14.25
CA GLU A 113 11.57 9.65 13.53
C GLU A 113 12.32 9.99 12.24
N LEU A 114 12.00 11.10 11.56
CA LEU A 114 12.74 11.59 10.39
C LEU A 114 14.20 11.99 10.69
N THR A 115 14.58 12.12 11.97
CA THR A 115 15.99 12.34 12.37
C THR A 115 16.85 11.10 12.16
N PHE A 116 16.26 9.90 12.17
CA PHE A 116 16.85 8.67 11.65
C PHE A 116 16.76 8.69 10.12
N ASN A 117 17.42 9.68 9.52
CA ASN A 117 17.31 10.11 8.12
C ASN A 117 17.01 8.94 7.18
N PRO A 118 15.76 8.72 6.70
CA PRO A 118 15.33 7.55 5.92
C PRO A 118 15.88 7.47 4.48
N LEU A 119 16.82 8.35 4.10
CA LEU A 119 17.38 8.43 2.75
C LEU A 119 18.80 7.85 2.62
N THR A 120 19.36 7.25 3.67
CA THR A 120 20.75 6.78 3.72
C THR A 120 20.88 5.36 4.28
N ASN A 121 21.71 4.50 3.69
CA ASN A 121 21.93 3.15 4.23
C ASN A 121 22.40 3.16 5.70
N GLY A 122 22.01 2.14 6.47
CA GLY A 122 22.54 1.89 7.81
C GLY A 122 22.01 2.84 8.89
N TYR A 123 20.70 3.09 8.91
CA TYR A 123 20.00 3.89 9.93
C TYR A 123 20.24 3.35 11.36
N TYR A 124 20.30 2.04 11.50
CA TYR A 124 20.81 1.36 12.68
C TYR A 124 22.28 1.04 12.42
N GLU A 125 23.15 1.33 13.40
CA GLU A 125 24.60 1.29 13.22
C GLU A 125 25.04 -0.03 12.54
N LYS A 126 25.94 0.07 11.55
CA LYS A 126 26.43 -1.05 10.72
C LYS A 126 26.97 -2.24 11.54
N TRP A 127 27.28 -1.97 12.80
CA TRP A 127 27.69 -2.91 13.84
C TRP A 127 26.76 -2.75 15.04
N CYS A 128 25.46 -2.98 14.88
CA CYS A 128 24.69 -3.20 16.09
C CYS A 128 25.12 -4.55 16.65
N CYS A 129 26.06 -4.43 17.57
CA CYS A 129 26.33 -5.35 18.64
C CYS A 129 25.01 -5.76 19.33
N LYS A 130 25.13 -6.68 20.28
CA LYS A 130 24.11 -7.16 21.22
C LYS A 130 22.79 -6.37 21.25
N LEU A 131 21.64 -7.05 21.33
CA LEU A 131 20.31 -6.40 21.46
C LEU A 131 20.25 -5.32 22.55
N SER A 132 21.10 -5.41 23.59
CA SER A 132 21.32 -4.36 24.61
C SER A 132 21.64 -2.98 24.05
N ASP A 133 22.30 -2.92 22.90
CA ASP A 133 22.88 -1.70 22.32
C ASP A 133 21.89 -0.94 21.44
N TRP A 134 20.73 -1.54 21.15
CA TRP A 134 19.66 -0.87 20.41
C TRP A 134 19.04 0.25 21.25
N SER A 135 18.89 1.44 20.67
CA SER A 135 18.28 2.59 21.33
C SER A 135 16.75 2.59 21.18
N GLY A 136 16.05 3.12 22.19
CA GLY A 136 14.59 3.26 22.20
C GLY A 136 13.86 2.38 23.21
N ALA A 137 12.54 2.48 23.23
CA ALA A 137 11.65 1.64 24.02
C ALA A 137 11.52 0.25 23.40
N LYS A 138 11.46 -0.79 24.24
CA LYS A 138 11.23 -2.17 23.78
C LYS A 138 9.83 -2.31 23.20
N ARG A 139 9.66 -3.21 22.23
CA ARG A 139 8.35 -3.56 21.68
C ARG A 139 7.79 -4.81 22.35
N GLU A 140 8.68 -5.76 22.62
CA GLU A 140 8.38 -7.10 23.13
C GLU A 140 7.74 -7.06 24.52
N TYR A 141 6.67 -7.83 24.70
CA TYR A 141 6.10 -8.12 26.01
C TYR A 141 6.92 -9.14 26.82
N TYR A 142 7.81 -9.88 26.14
CA TYR A 142 8.78 -10.78 26.76
C TYR A 142 10.13 -10.10 26.93
N GLN A 143 11.03 -10.73 27.69
CA GLN A 143 12.41 -10.28 27.85
C GLN A 143 13.29 -11.02 26.82
N PRO A 144 13.77 -10.36 25.74
CA PRO A 144 14.70 -11.00 24.81
C PRO A 144 16.07 -11.21 25.46
N ASP A 145 16.88 -12.10 24.88
CA ASP A 145 18.28 -12.28 25.28
C ASP A 145 19.09 -11.06 24.84
N LEU A 146 19.33 -10.14 25.78
CA LEU A 146 20.02 -8.87 25.51
C LEU A 146 21.46 -9.06 25.01
N GLU A 147 22.08 -10.21 25.25
CA GLU A 147 23.45 -10.53 24.81
C GLU A 147 23.50 -11.12 23.40
N LYS A 148 22.33 -11.41 22.80
CA LYS A 148 22.24 -11.93 21.44
C LYS A 148 22.77 -10.89 20.45
N THR A 149 23.76 -11.29 19.66
CA THR A 149 24.32 -10.46 18.58
C THR A 149 23.59 -10.75 17.28
N ILE A 150 23.24 -9.70 16.54
CA ILE A 150 22.61 -9.80 15.22
C ILE A 150 23.52 -9.14 14.19
N ASN A 151 23.80 -9.84 13.09
CA ASN A 151 24.64 -9.29 12.04
C ASN A 151 23.77 -8.66 10.94
N PHE A 152 23.86 -7.33 10.80
CA PHE A 152 23.14 -6.58 9.77
C PHE A 152 24.02 -6.20 8.57
N TYR A 153 25.30 -6.59 8.53
CA TYR A 153 26.21 -6.16 7.46
C TYR A 153 25.70 -6.57 6.06
N PRO A 154 25.71 -5.67 5.05
CA PRO A 154 26.31 -4.33 5.01
C PRO A 154 25.40 -3.17 5.50
N GLY A 155 24.26 -3.50 6.09
CA GLY A 155 23.17 -2.61 6.46
C GLY A 155 21.98 -2.82 5.52
N ILE A 156 20.82 -2.30 5.93
CA ILE A 156 19.62 -2.34 5.11
C ILE A 156 19.76 -1.28 4.01
N PRO A 157 19.64 -1.66 2.73
CA PRO A 157 19.69 -0.70 1.64
C PRO A 157 18.47 0.24 1.70
N VAL A 158 18.65 1.48 1.26
CA VAL A 158 17.52 2.41 1.07
C VAL A 158 16.56 1.82 0.05
N ASN A 159 15.31 1.60 0.47
CA ASN A 159 14.29 1.11 -0.43
C ASN A 159 13.53 2.25 -1.13
N PRO A 160 13.25 2.16 -2.43
CA PRO A 160 12.46 3.16 -3.15
C PRO A 160 11.08 3.49 -2.54
N ALA A 161 10.44 2.55 -1.84
CA ALA A 161 9.17 2.79 -1.14
C ALA A 161 9.24 3.91 -0.08
N VAL A 162 10.44 4.29 0.37
CA VAL A 162 10.63 5.45 1.24
C VAL A 162 10.06 6.72 0.61
N ILE A 163 10.15 6.85 -0.72
CA ILE A 163 9.70 8.04 -1.42
C ILE A 163 8.18 8.22 -1.24
N TYR A 164 7.42 7.13 -1.35
CA TYR A 164 5.98 7.14 -1.09
C TYR A 164 5.68 7.50 0.36
N SER A 165 6.44 6.93 1.30
CA SER A 165 6.27 7.17 2.73
C SER A 165 6.49 8.64 3.10
N LEU A 166 7.49 9.28 2.49
CA LEU A 166 7.78 10.70 2.64
C LEU A 166 6.73 11.60 1.98
N TRP A 167 6.26 11.22 0.79
CA TRP A 167 5.12 11.90 0.16
C TRP A 167 3.89 11.86 1.07
N LEU A 168 3.52 10.68 1.57
CA LEU A 168 2.34 10.49 2.41
C LEU A 168 2.44 11.29 3.71
N TYR A 169 3.61 11.32 4.35
CA TYR A 169 3.89 12.19 5.49
C TYR A 169 3.59 13.65 5.16
N ALA A 170 4.19 14.17 4.09
CA ALA A 170 4.06 15.57 3.73
C ALA A 170 2.63 15.94 3.34
N TYR A 171 1.95 15.06 2.60
CA TYR A 171 0.55 15.20 2.20
C TYR A 171 -0.39 15.23 3.41
N ASN A 172 -0.38 14.19 4.25
CA ASN A 172 -1.34 14.06 5.34
C ASN A 172 -1.09 15.07 6.48
N THR A 173 0.16 15.44 6.74
CA THR A 173 0.49 16.39 7.82
C THR A 173 0.61 17.84 7.36
N ASN A 174 0.52 18.08 6.04
CA ASN A 174 0.82 19.35 5.40
C ASN A 174 2.19 19.93 5.83
N ASP A 175 3.20 19.06 6.01
CA ASP A 175 4.57 19.44 6.31
C ASP A 175 5.53 18.95 5.22
N TRP A 176 5.74 19.82 4.23
CA TRP A 176 6.62 19.56 3.11
C TRP A 176 8.08 19.91 3.38
N SER A 177 8.43 20.43 4.57
CA SER A 177 9.76 20.98 4.84
C SER A 177 10.89 19.95 4.65
N TYR A 178 10.70 18.74 5.18
CA TYR A 178 11.67 17.66 5.04
C TYR A 178 11.81 17.21 3.58
N VAL A 179 10.69 17.02 2.88
CA VAL A 179 10.65 16.55 1.49
C VAL A 179 11.30 17.57 0.56
N SER A 180 10.90 18.84 0.64
CA SER A 180 11.46 19.93 -0.16
C SER A 180 12.95 20.11 0.09
N GLY A 181 13.38 20.06 1.37
CA GLY A 181 14.78 20.18 1.74
C GLY A 181 15.67 19.02 1.25
N ASN A 182 15.07 17.85 0.99
CA ASN A 182 15.79 16.64 0.56
C ASN A 182 15.43 16.17 -0.86
N TYR A 183 14.81 17.04 -1.68
CA TYR A 183 14.31 16.66 -3.01
C TYR A 183 15.36 15.99 -3.90
N ASN A 184 16.60 16.49 -3.92
CA ASN A 184 17.67 15.89 -4.74
C ASN A 184 18.07 14.49 -4.27
N SER A 185 18.10 14.24 -2.95
CA SER A 185 18.36 12.90 -2.40
C SER A 185 17.25 11.92 -2.76
N ILE A 186 15.99 12.38 -2.68
CA ILE A 186 14.81 11.62 -3.10
C ILE A 186 14.87 11.30 -4.60
N LYS A 187 15.19 12.30 -5.43
CA LYS A 187 15.36 12.14 -6.88
C LYS A 187 16.46 11.13 -7.21
N ASN A 188 17.58 11.13 -6.49
CA ASN A 188 18.66 10.16 -6.70
C ASN A 188 18.19 8.72 -6.44
N ILE A 189 17.38 8.48 -5.40
CA ILE A 189 16.79 7.15 -5.15
C ILE A 189 15.87 6.75 -6.32
N TYR A 190 15.00 7.66 -6.77
CA TYR A 190 14.14 7.44 -7.93
C TYR A 190 14.93 7.13 -9.21
N SER A 191 16.00 7.88 -9.49
CA SER A 191 16.85 7.69 -10.68
C SER A 191 17.56 6.34 -10.69
N ASN A 192 17.81 5.74 -9.51
CA ASN A 192 18.38 4.40 -9.39
C ASN A 192 17.36 3.26 -9.65
N ILE A 193 16.07 3.57 -9.80
CA ILE A 193 15.06 2.60 -10.22
C ILE A 193 15.18 2.42 -11.74
N SER A 194 15.95 1.43 -12.18
CA SER A 194 16.11 1.08 -13.60
C SER A 194 14.89 0.35 -14.15
N THR A 195 14.33 -0.59 -13.38
CA THR A 195 13.15 -1.40 -13.71
C THR A 195 12.16 -1.38 -12.55
N VAL A 196 10.86 -1.36 -12.86
CA VAL A 196 9.77 -1.52 -11.89
C VAL A 196 9.27 -2.97 -11.96
N ASP A 197 9.82 -3.80 -11.09
CA ASP A 197 9.63 -5.26 -11.04
C ASP A 197 9.11 -5.74 -9.67
N SER A 198 8.74 -4.80 -8.81
CA SER A 198 8.12 -5.07 -7.50
C SER A 198 7.17 -3.94 -7.12
N TYR A 199 6.15 -4.26 -6.32
CA TYR A 199 5.19 -3.27 -5.85
C TYR A 199 5.81 -2.17 -4.97
N PRO A 200 6.80 -2.45 -4.09
CA PRO A 200 7.53 -1.39 -3.37
C PRO A 200 8.26 -0.40 -4.29
N LYS A 201 8.82 -0.85 -5.43
CA LYS A 201 9.43 0.05 -6.42
C LYS A 201 8.36 0.90 -7.11
N LEU A 202 7.23 0.31 -7.49
CA LEU A 202 6.10 1.03 -8.09
C LEU A 202 5.56 2.10 -7.14
N ALA A 203 5.39 1.78 -5.86
CA ALA A 203 5.06 2.75 -4.82
C ALA A 203 6.05 3.92 -4.79
N GLY A 204 7.37 3.63 -4.81
CA GLY A 204 8.41 4.66 -4.86
C GLY A 204 8.29 5.60 -6.06
N VAL A 205 7.96 5.06 -7.24
CA VAL A 205 7.74 5.86 -8.46
C VAL A 205 6.49 6.75 -8.35
N ILE A 206 5.37 6.21 -7.84
CA ILE A 206 4.15 6.98 -7.58
C ILE A 206 4.43 8.13 -6.60
N GLY A 207 5.12 7.82 -5.49
CA GLY A 207 5.52 8.83 -4.50
C GLY A 207 6.39 9.92 -5.11
N PHE A 208 7.34 9.56 -5.97
CA PHE A 208 8.20 10.55 -6.63
C PHE A 208 7.42 11.46 -7.58
N ALA A 209 6.51 10.89 -8.38
CA ALA A 209 5.64 11.67 -9.27
C ALA A 209 4.87 12.74 -8.47
N ARG A 210 4.21 12.35 -7.39
CA ARG A 210 3.42 13.27 -6.56
C ARG A 210 4.29 14.34 -5.88
N ILE A 211 5.49 13.99 -5.43
CA ILE A 211 6.45 14.98 -4.90
C ILE A 211 6.88 15.95 -5.99
N ALA A 212 7.26 15.47 -7.18
CA ALA A 212 7.68 16.32 -8.30
C ALA A 212 6.56 17.28 -8.75
N GLN A 213 5.33 16.78 -8.79
CA GLN A 213 4.13 17.59 -9.06
C GLN A 213 3.97 18.71 -8.03
N HIS A 214 4.07 18.39 -6.72
CA HIS A 214 3.98 19.39 -5.66
C HIS A 214 5.08 20.46 -5.75
N GLN A 215 6.29 20.08 -6.18
CA GLN A 215 7.40 21.02 -6.37
C GLN A 215 7.31 21.86 -7.65
N GLY A 216 6.29 21.64 -8.49
CA GLY A 216 6.16 22.31 -9.80
C GLY A 216 7.25 21.90 -10.80
N ASN A 217 7.78 20.67 -10.67
CA ASN A 217 8.81 20.15 -11.57
C ASN A 217 8.18 19.22 -12.61
N ASP A 218 7.59 19.81 -13.64
CA ASP A 218 6.86 19.10 -14.71
C ASP A 218 7.72 18.07 -15.44
N SER A 219 9.02 18.33 -15.61
CA SER A 219 9.94 17.38 -16.25
C SER A 219 10.08 16.10 -15.42
N ASP A 220 10.29 16.23 -14.11
CA ASP A 220 10.43 15.08 -13.23
C ASP A 220 9.10 14.35 -13.04
N PHE A 221 7.98 15.10 -12.95
CA PHE A 221 6.64 14.54 -12.89
C PHE A 221 6.32 13.68 -14.11
N ASN A 222 6.49 14.20 -15.31
CA ASN A 222 6.23 13.45 -16.55
C ASN A 222 7.17 12.25 -16.71
N SER A 223 8.43 12.37 -16.29
CA SER A 223 9.36 11.22 -16.26
C SER A 223 8.87 10.12 -15.33
N ALA A 224 8.41 10.49 -14.14
CA ALA A 224 7.90 9.56 -13.14
C ALA A 224 6.58 8.92 -13.58
N LEU A 225 5.68 9.68 -14.21
CA LEU A 225 4.41 9.19 -14.75
C LEU A 225 4.64 8.10 -15.82
N ASN A 226 5.53 8.35 -16.78
CA ASN A 226 5.91 7.36 -17.79
C ASN A 226 6.50 6.08 -17.19
N LYS A 227 7.30 6.21 -16.11
CA LYS A 227 7.88 5.06 -15.40
C LYS A 227 6.82 4.32 -14.57
N ALA A 228 5.86 5.03 -13.99
CA ALA A 228 4.74 4.44 -13.26
C ALA A 228 3.89 3.61 -14.22
N GLU A 229 3.57 4.14 -15.40
CA GLU A 229 2.83 3.43 -16.46
C GLU A 229 3.54 2.13 -16.87
N GLN A 230 4.86 2.15 -17.06
CA GLN A 230 5.63 0.92 -17.32
C GLN A 230 5.50 -0.09 -16.18
N GLY A 231 5.54 0.39 -14.93
CA GLY A 231 5.39 -0.43 -13.74
C GLY A 231 3.98 -0.98 -13.52
N PHE A 232 2.93 -0.23 -13.87
CA PHE A 232 1.57 -0.72 -13.86
C PHE A 232 1.36 -1.77 -14.96
N ASN A 233 1.84 -1.52 -16.17
CA ASN A 233 1.79 -2.50 -17.26
C ASN A 233 2.47 -3.83 -16.89
N SER A 234 3.66 -3.80 -16.26
CA SER A 234 4.32 -5.01 -15.78
C SER A 234 3.64 -5.61 -14.54
N GLY A 235 3.09 -4.77 -13.67
CA GLY A 235 2.49 -5.16 -12.39
C GLY A 235 1.14 -5.86 -12.47
N GLN A 236 0.51 -5.88 -13.66
CA GLN A 236 -0.74 -6.63 -13.90
C GLN A 236 -0.51 -8.15 -13.76
N ASP A 237 0.70 -8.63 -14.09
CA ASP A 237 1.10 -10.01 -13.88
C ASP A 237 1.57 -10.20 -12.43
N PHE A 238 0.59 -10.34 -11.53
CA PHE A 238 0.82 -10.55 -10.10
C PHE A 238 1.69 -11.78 -9.85
N LYS A 239 1.52 -12.86 -10.63
CA LYS A 239 2.31 -14.09 -10.48
C LYS A 239 3.77 -13.86 -10.85
N GLN A 240 4.06 -13.06 -11.88
CA GLN A 240 5.42 -12.68 -12.22
C GLN A 240 6.05 -11.81 -11.13
N PHE A 241 5.32 -10.82 -10.58
CA PHE A 241 5.82 -10.01 -9.47
C PHE A 241 6.10 -10.85 -8.21
N LEU A 242 5.21 -11.80 -7.89
CA LEU A 242 5.42 -12.77 -6.82
C LEU A 242 6.66 -13.63 -7.05
N THR A 243 6.84 -14.14 -8.26
CA THR A 243 8.00 -14.95 -8.64
C THR A 243 9.30 -14.14 -8.53
N THR A 244 9.32 -12.91 -9.05
CA THR A 244 10.46 -11.99 -8.92
C THR A 244 10.78 -11.71 -7.45
N ALA A 245 9.76 -11.49 -6.62
CA ALA A 245 9.95 -11.26 -5.20
C ALA A 245 10.52 -12.51 -4.50
N ALA A 246 10.01 -13.70 -4.81
CA ALA A 246 10.55 -14.95 -4.28
C ALA A 246 12.01 -15.19 -4.71
N VAL A 247 12.41 -14.77 -5.91
CA VAL A 247 13.82 -14.86 -6.35
C VAL A 247 14.71 -13.85 -5.63
N ASN A 248 14.23 -12.61 -5.44
CA ASN A 248 15.00 -11.54 -4.79
C ASN A 248 15.09 -11.71 -3.27
N TYR A 249 14.09 -12.34 -2.67
CA TYR A 249 13.96 -12.57 -1.23
C TYR A 249 13.75 -14.07 -0.96
N PRO A 250 14.69 -14.94 -1.40
CA PRO A 250 14.49 -16.38 -1.42
C PRO A 250 14.32 -16.90 -0.01
N ASP A 251 13.36 -17.80 0.18
CA ASP A 251 12.94 -18.30 1.48
C ASP A 251 13.81 -19.46 2.02
N GLY A 252 15.12 -19.42 1.81
CA GLY A 252 16.01 -20.51 2.24
C GLY A 252 15.47 -21.92 1.90
N VAL A 253 15.53 -22.85 2.85
CA VAL A 253 15.01 -24.24 2.74
C VAL A 253 13.53 -24.33 3.21
N HIS A 254 12.94 -23.20 3.57
CA HIS A 254 11.84 -23.12 4.52
C HIS A 254 10.87 -22.04 4.04
N GLU A 255 9.94 -22.41 3.15
CA GLU A 255 8.95 -21.54 2.49
C GLU A 255 7.88 -21.02 3.48
N TYR A 256 8.22 -20.03 4.32
CA TYR A 256 7.38 -19.47 5.38
C TYR A 256 7.14 -17.95 5.25
N SER A 257 7.42 -17.34 4.12
CA SER A 257 7.28 -15.89 3.90
C SER A 257 6.26 -15.58 2.80
N THR A 258 5.75 -14.35 2.84
CA THR A 258 4.84 -13.81 1.82
C THR A 258 5.53 -12.67 1.07
N PRO A 259 6.36 -12.97 0.04
CA PRO A 259 7.33 -12.01 -0.47
C PRO A 259 6.74 -10.89 -1.33
N ILE A 260 5.47 -10.98 -1.74
CA ILE A 260 4.87 -10.08 -2.75
C ILE A 260 5.02 -8.59 -2.45
N PHE A 261 5.03 -8.20 -1.17
CA PHE A 261 5.19 -6.82 -0.71
C PHE A 261 6.52 -6.60 0.04
N MET A 262 7.39 -7.61 0.09
CA MET A 262 8.70 -7.51 0.70
C MET A 262 9.60 -6.60 -0.11
N PHE A 263 10.49 -5.93 0.61
CA PHE A 263 11.59 -5.23 -0.01
C PHE A 263 12.96 -5.52 0.62
N ASN A 264 12.96 -6.20 1.76
CA ASN A 264 14.14 -6.81 2.36
C ASN A 264 13.73 -8.03 3.19
N ARG A 265 14.60 -9.04 3.30
CA ARG A 265 14.31 -10.28 4.06
C ARG A 265 15.04 -10.37 5.39
N ASN A 266 16.28 -9.90 5.47
CA ASN A 266 17.02 -9.92 6.72
C ASN A 266 17.74 -8.59 6.90
N PRO A 267 17.17 -7.68 7.70
CA PRO A 267 15.86 -7.73 8.38
C PRO A 267 14.67 -7.72 7.42
N VAL A 268 13.52 -8.18 7.91
CA VAL A 268 12.28 -8.23 7.13
C VAL A 268 11.66 -6.85 7.07
N ALA A 269 11.29 -6.40 5.87
CA ALA A 269 10.65 -5.10 5.67
C ALA A 269 9.69 -5.12 4.47
N PHE A 270 8.54 -4.45 4.62
CA PHE A 270 7.42 -4.51 3.69
C PHE A 270 6.90 -3.13 3.34
N HIS A 271 6.31 -3.04 2.15
CA HIS A 271 5.53 -1.87 1.78
C HIS A 271 4.37 -2.24 0.87
N PHE A 272 3.19 -1.78 1.25
CA PHE A 272 1.98 -1.82 0.46
C PHE A 272 1.26 -0.49 0.67
N ASN A 273 0.56 0.02 -0.34
CA ASN A 273 -0.21 1.25 -0.21
C ASN A 273 -1.57 1.14 -0.92
N ARG A 274 -2.44 2.10 -0.66
CA ARG A 274 -3.82 2.11 -1.18
C ARG A 274 -3.89 2.16 -2.71
N ASP A 275 -2.99 2.91 -3.36
CA ASP A 275 -2.99 3.03 -4.82
C ASP A 275 -2.71 1.68 -5.48
N LEU A 276 -1.77 0.91 -4.91
CA LEU A 276 -1.49 -0.46 -5.33
C LEU A 276 -2.68 -1.39 -5.07
N GLY A 277 -3.39 -1.21 -3.96
CA GLY A 277 -4.62 -1.97 -3.68
C GLY A 277 -5.70 -1.76 -4.74
N GLY A 278 -5.97 -0.49 -5.08
CA GLY A 278 -6.89 -0.13 -6.15
C GLY A 278 -6.47 -0.73 -7.50
N PHE A 279 -5.21 -0.54 -7.89
CA PHE A 279 -4.67 -1.13 -9.11
C PHE A 279 -4.81 -2.65 -9.17
N LEU A 280 -4.47 -3.35 -8.08
CA LEU A 280 -4.56 -4.81 -8.04
C LEU A 280 -6.00 -5.30 -7.99
N HIS A 281 -6.92 -4.53 -7.43
CA HIS A 281 -8.35 -4.81 -7.52
C HIS A 281 -8.80 -4.79 -8.99
N ASP A 282 -8.41 -3.75 -9.73
CA ASP A 282 -8.91 -3.53 -11.08
C ASP A 282 -8.27 -4.48 -12.11
N TYR A 283 -7.00 -4.88 -11.91
CA TYR A 283 -6.24 -5.64 -12.92
C TYR A 283 -5.77 -7.04 -12.50
N SER A 284 -5.74 -7.36 -11.20
CA SER A 284 -5.13 -8.60 -10.69
C SER A 284 -5.92 -9.29 -9.58
N LEU A 285 -7.20 -8.95 -9.40
CA LEU A 285 -8.03 -9.40 -8.27
C LEU A 285 -8.02 -10.92 -8.11
N SER A 286 -8.30 -11.65 -9.20
CA SER A 286 -8.38 -13.10 -9.19
C SER A 286 -7.06 -13.75 -8.74
N GLN A 287 -5.91 -13.25 -9.23
CA GLN A 287 -4.60 -13.78 -8.90
C GLN A 287 -4.20 -13.45 -7.45
N ALA A 288 -4.51 -12.24 -6.98
CA ALA A 288 -4.27 -11.85 -5.60
C ALA A 288 -5.13 -12.68 -4.61
N LEU A 289 -6.39 -12.97 -4.96
CA LEU A 289 -7.26 -13.83 -4.16
C LEU A 289 -6.82 -15.30 -4.19
N GLU A 290 -6.36 -15.81 -5.32
CA GLU A 290 -5.72 -17.14 -5.41
C GLU A 290 -4.55 -17.24 -4.43
N TYR A 291 -3.70 -16.20 -4.38
CA TYR A 291 -2.58 -16.14 -3.46
C TYR A 291 -3.00 -16.06 -1.99
N ALA A 292 -3.98 -15.22 -1.64
CA ALA A 292 -4.52 -15.17 -0.28
C ALA A 292 -5.14 -16.51 0.17
N ASN A 293 -5.81 -17.22 -0.74
CA ASN A 293 -6.35 -18.55 -0.48
C ASN A 293 -5.23 -19.59 -0.29
N GLN A 294 -4.15 -19.48 -1.04
CA GLN A 294 -2.97 -20.33 -0.87
C GLN A 294 -2.32 -20.11 0.51
N ILE A 295 -2.19 -18.85 0.95
CA ILE A 295 -1.74 -18.53 2.32
C ILE A 295 -2.62 -19.22 3.37
N LEU A 296 -3.94 -19.15 3.25
CA LEU A 296 -4.86 -19.82 4.19
C LEU A 296 -4.75 -21.34 4.19
N LYS A 297 -4.44 -21.93 3.04
CA LYS A 297 -4.25 -23.37 2.88
C LYS A 297 -2.97 -23.84 3.56
N ASP A 298 -1.88 -23.08 3.42
CA ASP A 298 -0.57 -23.43 3.98
C ASP A 298 -0.48 -23.09 5.47
N VAL A 299 -1.15 -22.02 5.88
CA VAL A 299 -1.15 -21.50 7.25
C VAL A 299 -2.61 -21.39 7.72
N PRO A 300 -3.21 -22.47 8.24
CA PRO A 300 -4.51 -22.39 8.90
C PRO A 300 -4.38 -21.40 10.06
N LEU A 301 -5.27 -20.39 10.14
CA LEU A 301 -5.13 -19.22 11.03
C LEU A 301 -4.14 -18.15 10.53
N ALA A 302 -3.92 -18.03 9.22
CA ALA A 302 -3.06 -17.00 8.64
C ALA A 302 -3.39 -15.58 9.08
N TRP A 303 -4.60 -15.29 9.60
CA TRP A 303 -5.01 -13.97 10.10
C TRP A 303 -4.58 -13.67 11.55
N LEU A 304 -4.02 -14.64 12.28
CA LEU A 304 -3.58 -14.45 13.67
C LEU A 304 -2.05 -14.32 13.77
N THR A 305 -1.58 -13.17 14.23
CA THR A 305 -0.15 -12.95 14.51
C THR A 305 0.33 -13.82 15.67
N GLY A 306 1.45 -14.52 15.48
CA GLY A 306 2.05 -15.37 16.51
C GLY A 306 1.22 -16.60 16.90
N ALA A 307 0.22 -16.98 16.09
CA ALA A 307 -0.57 -18.18 16.34
C ALA A 307 0.31 -19.42 16.29
N GLY A 308 0.23 -20.23 17.35
CA GLY A 308 1.02 -21.44 17.47
C GLY A 308 0.55 -22.53 16.51
N LEU A 309 1.32 -22.88 15.49
CA LEU A 309 1.01 -23.99 14.59
C LEU A 309 1.76 -25.23 15.03
N THR A 310 1.04 -26.32 15.32
CA THR A 310 1.56 -27.50 16.02
C THR A 310 2.39 -28.45 15.15
N HIS A 311 2.99 -27.99 14.05
CA HIS A 311 3.74 -28.85 13.13
C HIS A 311 5.09 -28.23 12.74
N GLY A 312 6.18 -28.90 13.14
CA GLY A 312 7.55 -28.60 12.69
C GLY A 312 8.39 -27.79 13.68
N GLU A 313 9.61 -27.45 13.25
CA GLU A 313 10.59 -26.69 14.04
C GLU A 313 10.17 -25.23 14.26
N ASN A 314 9.20 -24.73 13.49
CA ASN A 314 8.68 -23.36 13.56
C ASN A 314 7.26 -23.37 14.10
N ALA A 315 7.11 -23.03 15.37
CA ALA A 315 5.85 -23.19 16.07
C ALA A 315 4.91 -21.98 15.93
N TYR A 316 5.16 -20.95 15.09
CA TYR A 316 4.21 -19.83 14.94
C TYR A 316 4.21 -19.14 13.58
N THR A 317 3.09 -18.47 13.28
CA THR A 317 2.88 -17.61 12.11
C THR A 317 3.64 -16.29 12.26
N ALA A 318 4.61 -16.04 11.39
CA ALA A 318 5.33 -14.79 11.32
C ALA A 318 4.39 -13.64 10.91
N PRO A 319 4.59 -12.39 11.39
CA PRO A 319 3.61 -11.29 11.30
C PRO A 319 3.31 -10.79 9.91
N GLU A 320 4.24 -10.97 8.98
CA GLU A 320 4.07 -10.61 7.58
C GLU A 320 2.97 -11.42 6.92
N ILE A 321 2.71 -12.64 7.38
CA ILE A 321 1.69 -13.53 6.83
C ILE A 321 0.29 -12.96 7.13
N PRO A 322 -0.12 -12.72 8.40
CA PRO A 322 -1.40 -12.10 8.71
C PRO A 322 -1.50 -10.70 8.17
N TRP A 323 -0.40 -9.94 8.16
CA TRP A 323 -0.43 -8.62 7.54
C TRP A 323 -0.70 -8.69 6.04
N THR A 324 0.04 -9.52 5.29
CA THR A 324 -0.13 -9.65 3.83
C THR A 324 -1.52 -10.17 3.48
N PHE A 325 -1.98 -11.21 4.17
CA PHE A 325 -3.33 -11.73 4.03
C PHE A 325 -4.36 -10.61 4.25
N PHE A 326 -4.24 -9.88 5.36
CA PHE A 326 -5.16 -8.81 5.70
C PHE A 326 -5.18 -7.69 4.66
N MET A 327 -4.02 -7.22 4.20
CA MET A 327 -3.96 -6.15 3.20
C MET A 327 -4.54 -6.56 1.85
N ILE A 328 -4.39 -7.83 1.44
CA ILE A 328 -5.08 -8.36 0.25
C ILE A 328 -6.60 -8.32 0.46
N ARG A 329 -7.09 -8.81 1.60
CA ARG A 329 -8.54 -8.78 1.91
C ARG A 329 -9.09 -7.36 1.95
N ALA A 330 -8.38 -6.45 2.61
CA ALA A 330 -8.85 -5.08 2.82
C ALA A 330 -8.78 -4.23 1.55
N SER A 331 -7.62 -4.18 0.89
CA SER A 331 -7.39 -3.19 -0.16
C SER A 331 -7.57 -3.73 -1.58
N ILE A 332 -7.45 -5.05 -1.77
CA ILE A 332 -7.63 -5.69 -3.09
C ILE A 332 -9.00 -6.35 -3.17
N ALA A 333 -9.39 -7.18 -2.19
CA ALA A 333 -10.70 -7.81 -2.19
C ALA A 333 -11.83 -6.84 -1.81
N ARG A 334 -11.48 -5.71 -1.17
CA ARG A 334 -12.41 -4.71 -0.64
C ARG A 334 -13.47 -5.35 0.29
N ASP A 335 -13.02 -6.26 1.16
CA ASP A 335 -13.85 -6.83 2.20
C ASP A 335 -14.45 -5.73 3.09
N SER A 336 -15.72 -5.87 3.49
CA SER A 336 -16.35 -4.89 4.36
C SER A 336 -15.71 -4.83 5.74
N VAL A 337 -15.93 -3.72 6.46
CA VAL A 337 -15.55 -3.54 7.87
C VAL A 337 -15.93 -4.75 8.73
N GLU A 338 -17.13 -5.31 8.56
CA GLU A 338 -17.62 -6.47 9.31
C GLU A 338 -16.85 -7.76 9.01
N GLN A 339 -16.38 -7.93 7.76
CA GLN A 339 -15.55 -9.08 7.40
C GLN A 339 -14.13 -8.90 7.92
N LEU A 340 -13.54 -7.71 7.72
CA LEU A 340 -12.18 -7.42 8.18
C LEU A 340 -12.05 -7.52 9.70
N LYS A 341 -13.06 -7.11 10.47
CA LYS A 341 -13.09 -7.30 11.93
C LYS A 341 -12.93 -8.76 12.37
N LYS A 342 -13.26 -9.75 11.51
CA LYS A 342 -13.06 -11.18 11.82
C LYS A 342 -11.60 -11.62 11.66
N TYR A 343 -10.86 -10.92 10.83
CA TYR A 343 -9.43 -11.15 10.58
C TYR A 343 -8.54 -10.19 11.37
N LEU A 344 -9.12 -9.14 11.95
CA LEU A 344 -8.43 -8.21 12.83
C LEU A 344 -8.16 -8.93 14.15
N ASP A 345 -6.89 -9.23 14.40
CA ASP A 345 -6.41 -9.85 15.63
C ASP A 345 -6.22 -8.78 16.72
N ARG A 346 -5.14 -8.87 17.49
CA ARG A 346 -4.77 -7.92 18.54
C ARG A 346 -3.31 -7.52 18.34
N PRO A 347 -2.87 -6.36 18.85
CA PRO A 347 -1.46 -6.01 18.77
C PRO A 347 -0.65 -7.05 19.55
N ASP A 348 0.38 -7.60 18.93
CA ASP A 348 1.20 -8.64 19.58
C ASP A 348 2.40 -8.05 20.34
N ARG A 349 2.58 -6.72 20.24
CA ARG A 349 3.64 -5.92 20.89
C ARG A 349 3.28 -4.45 20.99
N GLN A 350 4.06 -3.70 21.76
CA GLN A 350 3.94 -2.24 21.81
C GLN A 350 4.38 -1.62 20.48
N GLY A 351 3.57 -0.71 19.95
CA GLY A 351 3.84 -0.03 18.68
C GLY A 351 3.81 -0.95 17.45
N ASP A 352 3.10 -2.07 17.50
CA ASP A 352 2.93 -3.01 16.37
C ASP A 352 2.50 -2.29 15.09
N LEU A 353 3.45 -2.11 14.16
CA LEU A 353 3.20 -1.33 12.94
C LEU A 353 2.21 -2.04 12.02
N PHE A 354 2.22 -3.38 11.99
CA PHE A 354 1.32 -4.15 11.14
C PHE A 354 -0.10 -4.12 11.70
N TYR A 355 -0.25 -4.17 13.03
CA TYR A 355 -1.56 -3.98 13.64
C TYR A 355 -2.14 -2.58 13.38
N ILE A 356 -1.32 -1.53 13.52
CA ILE A 356 -1.74 -0.16 13.19
C ILE A 356 -2.20 -0.07 11.71
N GLN A 357 -1.45 -0.67 10.78
CA GLN A 357 -1.85 -0.70 9.36
C GLN A 357 -3.17 -1.46 9.14
N LYS A 358 -3.41 -2.58 9.84
CA LYS A 358 -4.69 -3.32 9.78
C LYS A 358 -5.86 -2.48 10.33
N LEU A 359 -5.66 -1.72 11.40
CA LEU A 359 -6.67 -0.79 11.91
C LEU A 359 -7.00 0.29 10.87
N VAL A 360 -5.98 0.91 10.26
CA VAL A 360 -6.16 1.90 9.19
C VAL A 360 -6.91 1.30 8.01
N ALA A 361 -6.48 0.14 7.52
CA ALA A 361 -7.14 -0.54 6.41
C ALA A 361 -8.60 -0.92 6.74
N THR A 362 -8.91 -1.24 8.00
CA THR A 362 -10.29 -1.50 8.44
C THR A 362 -11.14 -0.24 8.45
N ILE A 363 -10.59 0.90 8.88
CA ILE A 363 -11.28 2.20 8.82
C ILE A 363 -11.54 2.60 7.36
N GLU A 364 -10.57 2.34 6.48
CA GLU A 364 -10.68 2.62 5.04
C GLU A 364 -11.64 1.69 4.29
N ALA A 365 -11.93 0.51 4.84
CA ALA A 365 -12.80 -0.50 4.24
C ALA A 365 -14.30 -0.22 4.40
N GLU A 366 -14.68 1.02 4.74
CA GLU A 366 -16.07 1.39 4.98
C GLU A 366 -17.00 0.92 3.86
N PRO A 367 -18.17 0.35 4.21
CA PRO A 367 -19.13 -0.14 3.24
C PRO A 367 -19.75 1.08 2.55
N GLY A 368 -19.18 1.41 1.40
CA GLY A 368 -19.76 2.35 0.48
C GLY A 368 -19.42 3.83 0.79
N GLN A 369 -18.41 4.34 0.08
CA GLN A 369 -18.90 5.23 -0.97
C GLN A 369 -19.77 4.32 -1.83
N THR A 370 -21.10 4.44 -1.71
CA THR A 370 -21.94 4.10 -2.85
C THR A 370 -21.40 5.01 -3.93
N TYR A 371 -20.38 4.54 -4.65
CA TYR A 371 -19.99 5.14 -5.90
C TYR A 371 -21.29 5.17 -6.64
N SER A 372 -21.67 6.40 -6.98
CA SER A 372 -22.78 6.62 -7.85
C SER A 372 -22.59 5.63 -9.00
N PRO A 373 -23.58 4.84 -9.41
CA PRO A 373 -23.51 4.06 -10.64
C PRO A 373 -22.74 4.77 -11.77
N GLY A 374 -22.97 6.07 -11.95
CA GLY A 374 -22.27 6.89 -12.93
C GLY A 374 -20.79 7.22 -12.64
N ASP A 375 -20.27 6.96 -11.44
CA ASP A 375 -18.88 7.21 -11.03
C ASP A 375 -18.05 5.95 -11.31
N VAL A 376 -17.99 5.58 -12.59
CA VAL A 376 -17.33 4.36 -13.05
C VAL A 376 -15.82 4.38 -12.85
N ASN A 377 -15.22 5.55 -12.64
CA ASN A 377 -13.80 5.69 -12.34
C ASN A 377 -13.50 5.79 -10.83
N HIS A 378 -14.53 5.74 -9.99
CA HIS A 378 -14.45 5.80 -8.53
C HIS A 378 -13.73 7.05 -8.00
N SER A 379 -13.86 8.18 -8.67
CA SER A 379 -13.27 9.46 -8.27
C SER A 379 -14.02 10.13 -7.11
N GLY A 380 -15.22 9.65 -6.79
CA GLY A 380 -16.13 10.26 -5.83
C GLY A 380 -17.08 11.30 -6.47
N ALA A 381 -17.08 11.43 -7.80
CA ALA A 381 -17.95 12.31 -8.56
C ALA A 381 -18.35 11.66 -9.90
N VAL A 382 -19.57 11.93 -10.37
CA VAL A 382 -20.01 11.56 -11.73
C VAL A 382 -19.71 12.73 -12.67
N ASP A 383 -18.75 12.58 -13.57
CA ASP A 383 -18.35 13.62 -14.51
C ASP A 383 -17.92 13.10 -15.89
N ALA A 384 -17.34 13.98 -16.70
CA ALA A 384 -16.94 13.64 -18.07
C ALA A 384 -15.83 12.57 -18.14
N GLN A 385 -15.04 12.39 -17.07
CA GLN A 385 -14.02 11.35 -17.01
C GLN A 385 -14.64 9.96 -16.92
N ASP A 386 -15.81 9.81 -16.31
CA ASP A 386 -16.54 8.54 -16.29
C ASP A 386 -16.98 8.12 -17.69
N ILE A 387 -17.47 9.08 -18.48
CA ILE A 387 -17.82 8.87 -19.90
C ILE A 387 -16.58 8.43 -20.70
N LEU A 388 -15.44 9.05 -20.46
CA LEU A 388 -14.18 8.71 -21.14
C LEU A 388 -13.70 7.31 -20.75
N SER A 389 -13.82 6.93 -19.47
CA SER A 389 -13.52 5.59 -18.96
C SER A 389 -14.39 4.53 -19.64
N ILE A 390 -15.69 4.78 -19.79
CA ILE A 390 -16.60 3.87 -20.53
C ILE A 390 -16.21 3.80 -22.00
N LEU A 391 -15.98 4.93 -22.67
CA LEU A 391 -15.59 4.96 -24.09
C LEU A 391 -14.29 4.19 -24.36
N HIS A 392 -13.30 4.34 -23.49
CA HIS A 392 -12.00 3.67 -23.62
C HIS A 392 -12.12 2.15 -23.47
N ASN A 393 -13.05 1.70 -22.63
CA ASN A 393 -13.28 0.30 -22.32
C ASN A 393 -14.49 -0.30 -23.06
N PHE A 394 -15.11 0.44 -23.97
CA PHE A 394 -16.35 0.03 -24.62
C PHE A 394 -16.18 -1.28 -25.41
N GLY A 395 -17.04 -2.25 -25.12
CA GLY A 395 -17.01 -3.59 -25.71
C GLY A 395 -15.94 -4.52 -25.13
N GLN A 396 -15.21 -4.09 -24.09
CA GLN A 396 -14.34 -5.00 -23.34
C GLN A 396 -15.16 -5.82 -22.34
N SER A 397 -14.79 -7.09 -22.20
CA SER A 397 -15.30 -7.96 -21.14
C SER A 397 -14.26 -8.03 -20.03
N PHE A 398 -14.66 -7.71 -18.80
CA PHE A 398 -13.76 -7.78 -17.65
C PHE A 398 -13.88 -9.13 -16.94
N ALA A 399 -12.79 -9.61 -16.37
CA ALA A 399 -12.89 -10.72 -15.42
C ALA A 399 -13.65 -10.22 -14.18
N ALA A 400 -14.62 -11.01 -13.70
CA ALA A 400 -15.50 -10.69 -12.58
C ALA A 400 -14.81 -9.85 -11.48
N GLY A 401 -15.24 -8.61 -11.31
CA GLY A 401 -14.61 -7.69 -10.36
C GLY A 401 -14.72 -6.19 -10.68
N TYR A 402 -15.06 -5.81 -11.92
CA TYR A 402 -15.52 -4.44 -12.14
C TYR A 402 -16.86 -4.33 -11.39
N TYR A 403 -16.91 -3.44 -10.39
CA TYR A 403 -18.19 -2.93 -9.93
C TYR A 403 -18.76 -2.17 -11.13
N ASP A 404 -19.53 -2.86 -11.96
CA ASP A 404 -20.43 -2.14 -12.82
C ASP A 404 -21.36 -1.33 -11.93
N SER A 405 -21.76 -0.22 -12.50
CA SER A 405 -22.72 0.71 -11.98
C SER A 405 -24.08 0.09 -11.58
N GLU A 406 -24.31 -1.19 -11.86
CA GLU A 406 -25.66 -1.72 -12.04
C GLU A 406 -26.15 -2.56 -10.85
N GLY A 407 -25.25 -3.12 -10.03
CA GLY A 407 -25.65 -4.26 -9.20
C GLY A 407 -26.15 -5.45 -10.04
N GLU A 408 -25.93 -5.43 -11.36
CA GLU A 408 -26.15 -6.51 -12.31
C GLU A 408 -24.81 -6.86 -12.96
N PHE A 409 -24.14 -7.87 -12.39
CA PHE A 409 -22.85 -8.40 -12.81
C PHE A 409 -22.85 -8.99 -14.25
N ASP A 410 -22.93 -8.17 -15.31
CA ASP A 410 -22.93 -8.64 -16.70
C ASP A 410 -21.52 -8.71 -17.33
N ASN A 411 -20.53 -8.12 -16.66
CA ASN A 411 -19.11 -8.08 -17.02
C ASN A 411 -18.81 -7.44 -18.39
N GLN A 412 -19.68 -6.60 -18.93
CA GLN A 412 -19.49 -5.94 -20.23
C GLN A 412 -19.71 -4.43 -20.17
N ILE A 413 -18.68 -3.64 -20.48
CA ILE A 413 -18.86 -2.19 -20.66
C ILE A 413 -19.56 -1.93 -22.00
N ASN A 414 -20.79 -1.46 -21.96
CA ASN A 414 -21.68 -1.33 -23.10
C ASN A 414 -22.51 -0.03 -23.05
N GLY A 415 -23.58 0.03 -23.85
CA GLY A 415 -24.42 1.21 -23.98
C GLY A 415 -25.23 1.54 -22.71
N LEU A 416 -25.44 0.56 -21.84
CA LEU A 416 -26.19 0.71 -20.59
C LEU A 416 -25.38 1.48 -19.54
N ASP A 417 -24.08 1.28 -19.47
CA ASP A 417 -23.20 2.02 -18.55
C ASP A 417 -23.24 3.53 -18.78
N PHE A 418 -23.31 3.96 -20.05
CA PHE A 418 -23.48 5.39 -20.38
C PHE A 418 -24.76 5.98 -19.77
N ALA A 419 -25.85 5.21 -19.73
CA ALA A 419 -27.13 5.70 -19.23
C ALA A 419 -27.05 6.05 -17.73
N TRP A 420 -26.21 5.36 -16.97
CA TRP A 420 -25.97 5.65 -15.55
C TRP A 420 -25.18 6.94 -15.35
N VAL A 421 -24.08 7.12 -16.08
CA VAL A 421 -23.30 8.37 -16.05
C VAL A 421 -24.20 9.56 -16.40
N PHE A 422 -24.96 9.48 -17.50
CA PHE A 422 -25.86 10.56 -17.89
C PHE A 422 -27.05 10.79 -16.96
N LYS A 423 -27.46 9.77 -16.19
CA LYS A 423 -28.56 9.91 -15.23
C LYS A 423 -28.12 10.70 -13.99
N GLU A 424 -26.84 10.61 -13.66
CA GLU A 424 -26.29 11.12 -12.41
C GLU A 424 -25.41 12.37 -12.59
N TRP A 425 -24.97 12.64 -13.82
CA TRP A 425 -24.38 13.90 -14.27
C TRP A 425 -25.44 14.98 -14.48
#